data_AF-A3F4X0-F1
#
_entry.id   AF-A3F4X0-F1
#
_cell.length_a   1.000
_cell.length_b   1.000
_cell.length_c   1.000
_cell.angle_alpha   90.00
_cell.angle_beta   90.00
_cell.angle_gamma   90.00
#
_symmetry.space_group_name_H-M   'P 1'
#
loop_
_entity.id
_entity.type
_entity.pdbx_description
1 polymer ?
#
loop_
_entity_poly.entity_id
_entity_poly.type
_entity_poly.pdbx_seq_one_letter_code
_entity_poly.pdbx_strand_id
1 'polypeptide(L)'
;PVGRAKSPFLMVWRVKQFNLEPVPPDEVGNFYNGDSYVICKATRSPGGDKLLYNVHFWIGKHSTADEYGTAAYKTVELDTFLDDAAVQHREVEGYESPLFKSYFDKLVILKGGYASGFRHVKPEEYRPRLLRFCKEGKVTYMRQAAFSKQSVHSGDVFILDLGDRAYQFNGSNCSAFEKSAAAAFLQDLEGKRNGRCNTSVLDEAHTPQDHEFWTTLPDAPVEEPEPPKEVVKSLYKVSDA
;
A
#
# COMPACT_ATOMS: atom_id res chain seq x y z
N PRO A 1 -4.30 -18.13 16.08
CA PRO A 1 -4.62 -18.73 14.75
C PRO A 1 -3.41 -19.38 14.07
N VAL A 2 -2.29 -18.66 14.03
CA VAL A 2 -1.05 -19.05 13.31
C VAL A 2 -0.52 -20.44 13.72
N GLY A 3 -0.32 -20.72 15.00
CA GLY A 3 0.27 -21.98 15.49
C GLY A 3 -0.62 -23.23 15.37
N ARG A 4 -1.86 -23.08 14.87
CA ARG A 4 -2.78 -24.21 14.62
C ARG A 4 -2.98 -24.48 13.12
N ALA A 5 -2.41 -23.65 12.24
CA ALA A 5 -2.57 -23.79 10.81
C ALA A 5 -1.78 -25.00 10.29
N LYS A 6 -2.45 -25.82 9.46
CA LYS A 6 -1.84 -27.00 8.81
C LYS A 6 -1.71 -26.83 7.30
N SER A 7 -2.11 -25.68 6.77
CA SER A 7 -2.10 -25.34 5.35
C SER A 7 -1.45 -23.97 5.14
N PRO A 8 -0.93 -23.67 3.93
CA PRO A 8 -0.45 -22.34 3.59
C PRO A 8 -1.50 -21.26 3.86
N PHE A 9 -1.06 -20.08 4.28
CA PHE A 9 -1.92 -18.94 4.54
C PHE A 9 -1.17 -17.62 4.36
N LEU A 10 -1.95 -16.54 4.27
CA LEU A 10 -1.49 -15.17 4.42
C LEU A 10 -2.37 -14.52 5.49
N MET A 11 -1.77 -13.98 6.54
CA MET A 11 -2.47 -13.20 7.56
C MET A 11 -1.82 -11.82 7.65
N VAL A 12 -2.66 -10.79 7.75
CA VAL A 12 -2.24 -9.39 7.83
C VAL A 12 -2.91 -8.78 9.05
N TRP A 13 -2.13 -8.10 9.87
CA TRP A 13 -2.59 -7.33 11.02
C TRP A 13 -2.13 -5.88 10.90
N ARG A 14 -2.99 -4.97 11.32
CA ARG A 14 -2.72 -3.54 11.43
C ARG A 14 -2.47 -3.20 12.89
N VAL A 15 -1.45 -2.41 13.17
CA VAL A 15 -1.17 -1.93 14.53
C VAL A 15 -2.17 -0.84 14.89
N LYS A 16 -2.79 -0.95 16.07
CA LYS A 16 -3.64 0.08 16.65
C LYS A 16 -3.44 0.12 18.15
N GLN A 17 -2.97 1.25 18.68
CA GLN A 17 -2.77 1.45 20.12
C GLN A 17 -2.07 0.24 20.79
N PHE A 18 -0.87 -0.09 20.32
CA PHE A 18 -0.04 -1.22 20.81
C PHE A 18 -0.60 -2.63 20.58
N ASN A 19 -1.73 -2.78 19.89
CA ASN A 19 -2.36 -4.07 19.61
C ASN A 19 -2.38 -4.39 18.11
N LEU A 20 -2.58 -5.67 17.78
CA LEU A 20 -2.76 -6.15 16.42
C LEU A 20 -4.24 -6.40 16.13
N GLU A 21 -4.80 -5.62 15.21
CA GLU A 21 -6.14 -5.87 14.66
C GLU A 21 -6.02 -6.63 13.32
N PRO A 22 -6.75 -7.75 13.13
CA PRO A 22 -6.73 -8.46 11.85
C PRO A 22 -7.33 -7.58 10.75
N VAL A 23 -6.66 -7.53 9.60
CA VAL A 23 -7.18 -6.82 8.42
C VAL A 23 -8.26 -7.70 7.75
N PRO A 24 -9.44 -7.14 7.42
CA PRO A 24 -10.47 -7.86 6.68
C PRO A 24 -9.94 -8.45 5.35
N PRO A 25 -10.39 -9.65 4.93
CA PRO A 25 -9.87 -10.30 3.72
C PRO A 25 -9.96 -9.45 2.45
N ASP A 26 -10.99 -8.61 2.31
CA ASP A 26 -11.22 -7.71 1.18
C ASP A 26 -10.34 -6.45 1.20
N GLU A 27 -9.73 -6.15 2.35
CA GLU A 27 -8.77 -5.06 2.54
C GLU A 27 -7.30 -5.52 2.48
N VAL A 28 -7.04 -6.83 2.40
CA VAL A 28 -5.68 -7.35 2.24
C VAL A 28 -5.05 -6.78 0.96
N GLY A 29 -3.87 -6.16 1.11
CA GLY A 29 -3.19 -5.42 0.05
C GLY A 29 -3.35 -3.90 0.15
N ASN A 30 -4.25 -3.40 1.01
CA ASN A 30 -4.41 -1.98 1.31
C ASN A 30 -3.63 -1.60 2.58
N PHE A 31 -2.76 -0.61 2.45
CA PHE A 31 -1.90 -0.09 3.51
C PHE A 31 -2.12 1.41 3.68
N TYR A 32 -2.19 1.87 4.92
CA TYR A 32 -2.23 3.29 5.26
C TYR A 32 -0.83 3.76 5.64
N ASN A 33 -0.36 4.84 5.00
CA ASN A 33 1.01 5.34 5.18
C ASN A 33 1.28 5.96 6.56
N GLY A 34 0.24 6.24 7.33
CA GLY A 34 0.33 6.68 8.72
C GLY A 34 0.49 5.54 9.72
N ASP A 35 0.49 4.27 9.29
CA ASP A 35 0.42 3.13 10.20
C ASP A 35 1.52 2.09 9.94
N SER A 36 1.58 1.10 10.84
CA SER A 36 2.44 -0.07 10.72
C SER A 36 1.62 -1.37 10.71
N TYR A 37 2.14 -2.38 10.04
CA TYR A 37 1.47 -3.66 9.83
C TYR A 37 2.40 -4.83 10.11
N VAL A 38 1.83 -5.96 10.53
CA VAL A 38 2.51 -7.26 10.64
C VAL A 38 1.87 -8.23 9.65
N ILE A 39 2.69 -8.92 8.87
CA ILE A 39 2.24 -9.86 7.84
C ILE A 39 2.93 -11.20 8.08
N CYS A 40 2.16 -12.28 8.14
CA CYS A 40 2.70 -13.63 8.22
C CYS A 40 2.27 -14.42 7.00
N LYS A 41 3.26 -14.81 6.19
CA LYS A 41 3.07 -15.73 5.05
C LYS A 41 3.61 -17.11 5.43
N ALA A 42 2.73 -18.11 5.41
CA ALA A 42 3.13 -19.50 5.50
C ALA A 42 3.04 -20.17 4.13
N THR A 43 4.10 -20.86 3.73
CA THR A 43 4.15 -21.70 2.52
C THR A 43 4.57 -23.11 2.89
N ARG A 44 4.29 -24.06 2.01
CA ARG A 44 4.66 -25.45 2.24
C ARG A 44 6.12 -25.66 1.82
N SER A 45 6.88 -26.37 2.65
CA SER A 45 8.25 -26.74 2.33
C SER A 45 8.28 -27.57 1.05
N PRO A 46 9.23 -27.33 0.12
CA PRO A 46 9.40 -28.19 -1.05
C PRO A 46 9.55 -29.66 -0.63
N GLY A 47 8.66 -30.54 -1.11
CA GLY A 47 8.72 -31.98 -0.85
C GLY A 47 8.30 -32.45 0.55
N GLY A 48 7.67 -31.59 1.37
CA GLY A 48 7.23 -31.94 2.72
C GLY A 48 5.92 -31.28 3.14
N ASP A 49 5.48 -31.61 4.37
CA ASP A 49 4.25 -31.07 4.97
C ASP A 49 4.52 -29.98 6.02
N LYS A 50 5.79 -29.64 6.27
CA LYS A 50 6.16 -28.56 7.18
C LYS A 50 5.86 -27.21 6.52
N LEU A 51 5.39 -26.26 7.32
CA LEU A 51 5.22 -24.88 6.89
C LEU A 51 6.53 -24.09 7.11
N LEU A 52 6.86 -23.25 6.14
CA LEU A 52 7.89 -22.24 6.19
C LEU A 52 7.22 -20.88 6.39
N TYR A 53 7.77 -20.06 7.30
CA TYR A 53 7.16 -18.80 7.68
C TYR A 53 8.06 -17.63 7.28
N ASN A 54 7.46 -16.63 6.64
CA ASN A 54 8.05 -15.30 6.48
C ASN A 54 7.18 -14.32 7.25
N VAL A 55 7.77 -13.57 8.19
CA VAL A 55 7.08 -12.55 8.97
C VAL A 55 7.65 -11.20 8.57
N HIS A 56 6.80 -10.33 8.06
CA HIS A 56 7.16 -8.97 7.65
C HIS A 56 6.54 -7.99 8.63
N PHE A 57 7.26 -6.93 8.98
CA PHE A 57 6.64 -5.72 9.50
C PHE A 57 6.82 -4.61 8.48
N TRP A 58 5.71 -4.01 8.06
CA TRP A 58 5.68 -2.91 7.10
C TRP A 58 5.49 -1.60 7.84
N ILE A 59 6.28 -0.59 7.48
CA ILE A 59 6.30 0.74 8.11
C ILE A 59 5.91 1.80 7.08
N GLY A 60 4.78 2.46 7.33
CA GLY A 60 4.34 3.60 6.53
C GLY A 60 5.23 4.84 6.72
N LYS A 61 5.34 5.67 5.69
CA LYS A 61 6.19 6.89 5.66
C LYS A 61 5.86 7.87 6.79
N HIS A 62 4.64 7.85 7.29
CA HIS A 62 4.13 8.72 8.36
C HIS A 62 3.79 7.96 9.64
N SER A 63 4.18 6.68 9.75
CA SER A 63 3.94 5.89 10.96
C SER A 63 4.74 6.41 12.16
N THR A 64 4.12 6.33 13.33
CA THR A 64 4.67 6.84 14.59
C THR A 64 5.59 5.83 15.28
N ALA A 65 6.44 6.31 16.19
CA ALA A 65 7.46 5.49 16.84
C ALA A 65 6.90 4.34 17.67
N ASP A 66 5.77 4.57 18.33
CA ASP A 66 5.03 3.54 19.03
C ASP A 66 4.47 2.48 18.10
N GLU A 67 3.98 2.85 16.92
CA GLU A 67 3.41 1.90 15.97
C GLU A 67 4.46 1.00 15.33
N TYR A 68 5.54 1.56 14.77
CA TYR A 68 6.58 0.73 14.16
C TYR A 68 7.39 -0.05 15.21
N GLY A 69 7.53 0.50 16.42
CA GLY A 69 8.11 -0.21 17.57
C GLY A 69 7.24 -1.40 17.98
N THR A 70 5.92 -1.21 18.03
CA THR A 70 4.97 -2.29 18.29
C THR A 70 5.03 -3.35 17.20
N ALA A 71 5.05 -2.96 15.93
CA ALA A 71 5.12 -3.91 14.81
C ALA A 71 6.38 -4.77 14.90
N ALA A 72 7.55 -4.17 15.14
CA ALA A 72 8.81 -4.88 15.32
C ALA A 72 8.77 -5.83 16.53
N TYR A 73 8.30 -5.36 17.69
CA TYR A 73 8.15 -6.20 18.89
C TYR A 73 7.20 -7.38 18.64
N LYS A 74 6.06 -7.15 17.98
CA LYS A 74 5.07 -8.18 17.67
C LYS A 74 5.56 -9.18 16.64
N THR A 75 6.42 -8.77 15.70
CA THR A 75 7.10 -9.68 14.78
C THR A 75 8.02 -10.64 15.53
N VAL A 76 8.80 -10.15 16.50
CA VAL A 76 9.65 -11.00 17.36
C VAL A 76 8.80 -11.94 18.21
N GLU A 77 7.75 -11.44 18.86
CA GLU A 77 6.82 -12.25 19.66
C GLU A 77 6.18 -13.38 18.83
N LEU A 78 5.82 -13.09 17.58
CA LEU A 78 5.26 -14.08 16.66
C LEU A 78 6.29 -15.12 16.22
N ASP A 79 7.54 -14.72 15.97
CA ASP A 79 8.62 -15.64 15.60
C ASP A 79 8.95 -16.60 16.74
N THR A 80 9.08 -16.09 17.97
CA THR A 80 9.26 -16.93 19.17
C THR A 80 8.09 -17.89 19.36
N PHE A 81 6.86 -17.45 19.09
CA PHE A 81 5.69 -18.33 19.11
C PHE A 81 5.71 -19.42 18.02
N LEU A 82 6.48 -19.22 16.95
CA LEU A 82 6.73 -20.17 15.87
C LEU A 82 8.02 -20.97 16.06
N ASP A 83 8.51 -21.07 17.31
CA ASP A 83 9.75 -21.77 17.67
C ASP A 83 10.98 -21.24 16.90
N ASP A 84 11.04 -19.92 16.71
CA ASP A 84 12.11 -19.19 16.00
C ASP A 84 12.34 -19.71 14.57
N ALA A 85 11.29 -20.26 13.95
CA ALA A 85 11.36 -20.85 12.62
C ALA A 85 11.06 -19.85 11.49
N ALA A 86 10.69 -18.61 11.79
CA ALA A 86 10.33 -17.62 10.77
C ALA A 86 11.53 -16.80 10.31
N VAL A 87 11.51 -16.42 9.02
CA VAL A 87 12.42 -15.38 8.51
C VAL A 87 11.73 -14.03 8.70
N GLN A 88 12.37 -13.13 9.45
CA GLN A 88 11.86 -11.79 9.71
C GLN A 88 12.33 -10.80 8.64
N HIS A 89 11.41 -9.95 8.15
CA HIS A 89 11.67 -8.95 7.12
C HIS A 89 11.17 -7.58 7.58
N ARG A 90 12.01 -6.55 7.36
CA ARG A 90 11.63 -5.15 7.55
C ARG A 90 11.26 -4.54 6.21
N GLU A 91 10.01 -4.15 6.06
CA GLU A 91 9.49 -3.54 4.84
C GLU A 91 9.20 -2.05 5.11
N VAL A 92 9.64 -1.16 4.22
CA VAL A 92 9.42 0.29 4.33
C VAL A 92 8.66 0.74 3.11
N GLU A 93 7.68 1.63 3.30
CA GLU A 93 6.95 2.25 2.20
C GLU A 93 7.87 2.72 1.07
N GLY A 94 7.60 2.23 -0.14
CA GLY A 94 8.34 2.58 -1.36
C GLY A 94 9.64 1.81 -1.57
N TYR A 95 10.05 0.96 -0.62
CA TYR A 95 11.24 0.13 -0.67
C TYR A 95 10.95 -1.33 -0.31
N GLU A 96 9.71 -1.78 -0.50
CA GLU A 96 9.32 -3.15 -0.14
C GLU A 96 10.04 -4.19 -1.00
N SER A 97 10.36 -5.32 -0.39
CA SER A 97 11.05 -6.42 -1.04
C SER A 97 10.18 -7.04 -2.15
N PRO A 98 10.80 -7.58 -3.23
CA PRO A 98 10.05 -8.33 -4.24
C PRO A 98 9.27 -9.51 -3.66
N LEU A 99 9.76 -10.11 -2.57
CA LEU A 99 9.09 -11.20 -1.86
C LEU A 99 7.78 -10.71 -1.24
N PHE A 100 7.81 -9.62 -0.46
CA PHE A 100 6.60 -9.03 0.12
C PHE A 100 5.59 -8.64 -0.95
N LYS A 101 6.04 -7.96 -1.99
CA LYS A 101 5.22 -7.52 -3.12
C LYS A 101 4.52 -8.70 -3.81
N SER A 102 5.14 -9.89 -3.85
CA SER A 102 4.57 -11.09 -4.49
C SER A 102 3.35 -11.68 -3.77
N TYR A 103 3.05 -11.24 -2.55
CA TYR A 103 1.95 -11.80 -1.76
C TYR A 103 0.58 -11.24 -2.13
N PHE A 104 0.56 -10.10 -2.83
CA PHE A 104 -0.63 -9.34 -3.11
C PHE A 104 -0.84 -9.20 -4.61
N ASP A 105 -2.05 -9.47 -5.08
CA ASP A 105 -2.42 -9.20 -6.48
C ASP A 105 -2.44 -7.70 -6.78
N LYS A 106 -2.73 -6.89 -5.75
CA LYS A 106 -2.67 -5.43 -5.76
C LYS A 106 -1.98 -4.92 -4.49
N LEU A 107 -1.11 -3.93 -4.63
CA LEU A 107 -0.58 -3.18 -3.49
C LEU A 107 -1.09 -1.74 -3.55
N VAL A 108 -1.84 -1.35 -2.53
CA VAL A 108 -2.55 -0.08 -2.43
C VAL A 108 -2.00 0.69 -1.24
N ILE A 109 -1.50 1.91 -1.46
CA ILE A 109 -0.98 2.78 -0.40
C ILE A 109 -1.84 4.05 -0.32
N LEU A 110 -2.50 4.23 0.82
CA LEU A 110 -3.43 5.32 1.12
C LEU A 110 -2.83 6.29 2.13
N LYS A 111 -3.19 7.58 2.03
CA LYS A 111 -2.84 8.56 3.06
C LYS A 111 -3.74 8.38 4.29
N GLY A 112 -3.21 8.75 5.45
CA GLY A 112 -3.94 8.66 6.71
C GLY A 112 -3.53 7.43 7.50
N GLY A 113 -4.32 7.07 8.51
CA GLY A 113 -3.93 6.06 9.47
C GLY A 113 -4.81 6.11 10.73
N TYR A 114 -4.59 5.19 11.65
CA TYR A 114 -5.22 5.26 12.95
C TYR A 114 -4.72 6.47 13.74
N ALA A 115 -5.57 6.94 14.65
CA ALA A 115 -5.13 7.86 15.69
C ALA A 115 -4.10 7.12 16.55
N SER A 116 -2.86 7.60 16.55
CA SER A 116 -1.82 7.01 17.40
C SER A 116 -2.18 7.17 18.88
N GLY A 117 -1.50 6.43 19.76
CA GLY A 117 -1.61 6.65 21.21
C GLY A 117 -1.22 8.07 21.65
N PHE A 118 -0.63 8.85 20.73
CA PHE A 118 -0.07 10.18 20.94
C PHE A 118 -0.76 11.30 20.13
N ARG A 119 -1.73 10.98 19.26
CA ARG A 119 -2.41 11.98 18.42
C ARG A 119 -3.89 11.65 18.20
N HIS A 120 -4.77 12.50 18.72
CA HIS A 120 -6.21 12.45 18.44
C HIS A 120 -6.49 12.97 17.02
N VAL A 121 -7.21 12.19 16.21
CA VAL A 121 -7.69 12.60 14.88
C VAL A 121 -9.22 12.69 14.93
N LYS A 122 -9.78 13.80 14.43
CA LYS A 122 -11.24 14.00 14.30
C LYS A 122 -11.80 13.06 13.21
N PRO A 123 -13.11 12.77 13.20
CA PRO A 123 -13.75 11.97 12.14
C PRO A 123 -13.39 12.50 10.75
N GLU A 124 -13.04 11.60 9.83
CA GLU A 124 -12.64 11.93 8.46
C GLU A 124 -13.77 12.64 7.71
N GLU A 125 -13.65 13.95 7.53
CA GLU A 125 -14.34 14.64 6.43
C GLU A 125 -13.76 14.12 5.12
N TYR A 126 -14.64 13.79 4.16
CA TYR A 126 -14.20 13.34 2.84
C TYR A 126 -13.30 14.40 2.20
N ARG A 127 -12.06 14.01 1.85
CA ARG A 127 -11.10 14.88 1.18
C ARG A 127 -10.86 14.39 -0.24
N PRO A 128 -10.95 15.28 -1.25
CA PRO A 128 -10.53 14.97 -2.61
C PRO A 128 -9.14 14.37 -2.64
N ARG A 129 -8.95 13.37 -3.49
CA ARG A 129 -7.67 12.64 -3.61
C ARG A 129 -7.37 12.30 -5.05
N LEU A 130 -6.07 12.24 -5.36
CA LEU A 130 -5.55 11.77 -6.63
C LEU A 130 -4.88 10.42 -6.39
N LEU A 131 -5.34 9.38 -7.08
CA LEU A 131 -4.78 8.04 -7.03
C LEU A 131 -4.01 7.79 -8.31
N ARG A 132 -2.78 7.28 -8.20
CA ARG A 132 -1.92 6.93 -9.33
C ARG A 132 -1.80 5.42 -9.42
N PHE A 133 -2.03 4.89 -10.61
CA PHE A 133 -1.86 3.49 -10.99
C PHE A 133 -0.64 3.39 -11.88
N CYS A 134 0.39 2.67 -11.40
CA CYS A 134 1.64 2.50 -12.11
C CYS A 134 2.16 1.07 -11.97
N LYS A 135 2.88 0.58 -12.97
CA LYS A 135 3.47 -0.75 -12.98
C LYS A 135 4.89 -0.74 -12.44
N GLU A 136 5.19 -1.68 -11.55
CA GLU A 136 6.57 -2.01 -11.15
C GLU A 136 6.79 -3.51 -11.34
N GLY A 137 7.62 -3.87 -12.33
CA GLY A 137 7.81 -5.27 -12.72
C GLY A 137 6.53 -5.92 -13.23
N LYS A 138 6.01 -6.93 -12.51
CA LYS A 138 4.76 -7.63 -12.86
C LYS A 138 3.55 -7.18 -12.04
N VAL A 139 3.76 -6.31 -11.04
CA VAL A 139 2.72 -5.90 -10.09
C VAL A 139 2.23 -4.50 -10.46
N THR A 140 0.92 -4.30 -10.41
CA THR A 140 0.30 -2.98 -10.55
C THR A 140 0.12 -2.37 -9.16
N TYR A 141 0.66 -1.18 -8.96
CA TYR A 141 0.58 -0.42 -7.72
C TYR A 141 -0.49 0.65 -7.85
N MET A 142 -1.24 0.87 -6.76
CA MET A 142 -2.02 2.08 -6.59
C MET A 142 -1.46 2.85 -5.40
N ARG A 143 -1.19 4.13 -5.58
CA ARG A 143 -0.78 5.02 -4.48
C ARG A 143 -1.53 6.34 -4.54
N GLN A 144 -1.78 6.94 -3.38
CA GLN A 144 -2.29 8.29 -3.34
C GLN A 144 -1.18 9.30 -3.67
N ALA A 145 -1.28 9.93 -4.82
CA ALA A 145 -0.36 10.97 -5.30
C ALA A 145 -0.55 12.30 -4.54
N ALA A 146 0.33 13.27 -4.79
CA ALA A 146 0.05 14.64 -4.39
C ALA A 146 -1.14 15.17 -5.22
N PHE A 147 -1.99 15.98 -4.58
CA PHE A 147 -3.17 16.53 -5.23
C PHE A 147 -2.75 17.74 -6.07
N SER A 148 -2.12 17.49 -7.23
CA SER A 148 -1.60 18.53 -8.12
C SER A 148 -1.54 18.07 -9.58
N LYS A 149 -1.64 19.03 -10.50
CA LYS A 149 -1.38 18.83 -11.93
C LYS A 149 -0.01 18.23 -12.19
N GLN A 150 1.01 18.64 -11.43
CA GLN A 150 2.38 18.17 -11.60
C GLN A 150 2.57 16.70 -11.19
N SER A 151 1.58 16.08 -10.52
CA SER A 151 1.59 14.63 -10.25
C SER A 151 1.08 13.79 -11.42
N VAL A 152 0.39 14.40 -12.38
CA VAL A 152 -0.23 13.68 -13.51
C VAL A 152 0.80 13.56 -14.62
N HIS A 153 1.12 12.33 -14.99
CA HIS A 153 2.12 12.04 -16.00
C HIS A 153 1.54 11.16 -17.11
N SER A 154 1.97 11.38 -18.35
CA SER A 154 1.48 10.65 -19.52
C SER A 154 1.76 9.15 -19.50
N GLY A 155 2.68 8.68 -18.64
CA GLY A 155 3.07 7.27 -18.52
C GLY A 155 2.13 6.38 -17.69
N ASP A 156 1.21 6.96 -16.93
CA ASP A 156 0.42 6.24 -15.92
C ASP A 156 -1.08 6.53 -16.04
N VAL A 157 -1.89 5.83 -15.24
CA VAL A 157 -3.34 6.09 -15.10
C VAL A 157 -3.61 6.75 -13.75
N PHE A 158 -4.52 7.71 -13.72
CA PHE A 158 -4.89 8.43 -12.52
C PHE A 158 -6.38 8.35 -12.27
N ILE A 159 -6.79 8.31 -11.00
CA ILE A 159 -8.17 8.54 -10.59
C ILE A 159 -8.22 9.79 -9.73
N LEU A 160 -8.91 10.82 -10.20
CA LEU A 160 -9.30 11.97 -9.39
C LEU A 160 -10.63 11.66 -8.73
N ASP A 161 -10.60 11.45 -7.42
CA ASP A 161 -11.76 11.09 -6.60
C ASP A 161 -12.23 12.33 -5.82
N LEU A 162 -13.41 12.84 -6.17
CA LEU A 162 -14.03 14.05 -5.58
C LEU A 162 -15.22 13.72 -4.67
N GLY A 163 -15.54 12.43 -4.47
CA GLY A 163 -16.56 11.97 -3.55
C GLY A 163 -17.87 11.63 -4.25
N ASP A 164 -18.56 12.64 -4.77
CA ASP A 164 -19.76 12.46 -5.60
C ASP A 164 -19.44 12.22 -7.08
N ARG A 165 -18.19 12.47 -7.47
CA ARG A 165 -17.67 12.32 -8.83
C ARG A 165 -16.29 11.70 -8.79
N ALA A 166 -15.95 10.94 -9.82
CA ALA A 166 -14.61 10.42 -10.02
C ALA A 166 -14.24 10.34 -11.49
N TYR A 167 -12.99 10.66 -11.81
CA TYR A 167 -12.47 10.69 -13.17
C TYR A 167 -11.29 9.73 -13.28
N GLN A 168 -11.38 8.71 -14.12
CA GLN A 168 -10.19 7.98 -14.56
C GLN A 168 -9.56 8.72 -15.73
N PHE A 169 -8.32 9.17 -15.57
CA PHE A 169 -7.52 9.80 -16.61
C PHE A 169 -6.42 8.85 -17.07
N ASN A 170 -6.45 8.48 -18.35
CA ASN A 170 -5.47 7.62 -18.97
C ASN A 170 -4.39 8.47 -19.66
N GLY A 171 -3.16 8.37 -19.17
CA GLY A 171 -1.99 8.91 -19.87
C GLY A 171 -1.81 8.25 -21.24
N SER A 172 -1.26 8.98 -22.20
CA SER A 172 -1.03 8.53 -23.58
C SER A 172 -0.10 7.32 -23.69
N ASN A 173 0.82 7.16 -22.74
CA ASN A 173 1.83 6.10 -22.69
C ASN A 173 1.57 5.03 -21.61
N CYS A 174 0.39 5.05 -20.97
CA CYS A 174 0.05 4.06 -19.95
C CYS A 174 -0.25 2.67 -20.53
N SER A 175 -0.11 1.65 -19.69
CA SER A 175 -0.33 0.25 -20.05
C SER A 175 -1.79 -0.19 -19.89
N ALA A 176 -2.19 -1.20 -20.66
CA ALA A 176 -3.52 -1.81 -20.55
C ALA A 176 -3.80 -2.39 -19.15
N PHE A 177 -2.76 -2.84 -18.43
CA PHE A 177 -2.90 -3.36 -17.07
C PHE A 177 -3.22 -2.25 -16.05
N GLU A 178 -2.61 -1.07 -16.18
CA GLU A 178 -2.94 0.09 -15.35
C GLU A 178 -4.36 0.57 -15.62
N LYS A 179 -4.77 0.64 -16.90
CA LYS A 179 -6.15 1.01 -17.28
C LYS A 179 -7.18 0.06 -16.69
N SER A 180 -6.93 -1.26 -16.78
CA SER A 180 -7.83 -2.29 -16.24
C SER A 180 -7.91 -2.22 -14.70
N ALA A 181 -6.77 -2.05 -14.03
CA ALA A 181 -6.74 -1.91 -12.57
C ALA A 181 -7.46 -0.66 -12.08
N ALA A 182 -7.28 0.48 -12.77
CA ALA A 182 -7.99 1.72 -12.47
C ALA A 182 -9.51 1.56 -12.70
N ALA A 183 -9.92 0.95 -13.80
CA ALA A 183 -11.34 0.73 -14.09
C ALA A 183 -12.01 -0.17 -13.05
N ALA A 184 -11.34 -1.26 -12.64
CA ALA A 184 -11.83 -2.13 -11.58
C ALA A 184 -11.96 -1.40 -10.23
N PHE A 185 -10.99 -0.54 -9.90
CA PHE A 185 -11.08 0.29 -8.69
C PHE A 185 -12.21 1.30 -8.76
N LEU A 186 -12.39 1.95 -9.92
CA LEU A 186 -13.45 2.95 -10.12
C LEU A 186 -14.85 2.32 -9.98
N GLN A 187 -15.03 1.10 -10.48
CA GLN A 187 -16.26 0.32 -10.33
C GLN A 187 -16.53 -0.07 -8.87
N ASP A 188 -15.51 -0.53 -8.14
CA ASP A 188 -15.62 -0.81 -6.70
C ASP A 188 -15.97 0.45 -5.90
N LEU A 189 -15.37 1.59 -6.24
CA LEU A 189 -15.64 2.88 -5.62
C LEU A 189 -17.09 3.32 -5.83
N GLU A 190 -17.63 3.17 -7.04
CA GLU A 190 -19.03 3.45 -7.36
C GLU A 190 -19.98 2.54 -6.56
N GLY A 191 -19.68 1.23 -6.51
CA GLY A 191 -20.43 0.25 -5.74
C GLY A 191 -20.48 0.58 -4.25
N LYS A 192 -19.32 0.89 -3.64
CA LYS A 192 -19.22 1.31 -2.22
C LYS A 192 -19.96 2.60 -1.91
N ARG A 193 -20.18 3.46 -2.91
CA ARG A 193 -20.96 4.69 -2.78
C ARG A 193 -22.43 4.51 -3.12
N ASN A 194 -22.90 3.27 -3.26
CA ASN A 194 -24.27 2.90 -3.60
C ASN A 194 -24.72 3.57 -4.92
N GLY A 195 -23.84 3.66 -5.91
CA GLY A 195 -24.13 4.27 -7.22
C GLY A 195 -24.30 5.79 -7.21
N ARG A 196 -24.02 6.47 -6.09
CA ARG A 196 -24.12 7.95 -5.99
C ARG A 196 -22.88 8.68 -6.49
N CYS A 197 -21.90 7.96 -7.03
CA CYS A 197 -20.67 8.52 -7.56
C CYS A 197 -20.72 8.51 -9.08
N ASN A 198 -20.80 9.68 -9.71
CA ASN A 198 -20.75 9.78 -11.17
C ASN A 198 -19.31 9.56 -11.64
N THR A 199 -19.09 8.52 -12.43
CA THR A 199 -17.75 8.17 -12.92
C THR A 199 -17.60 8.47 -14.41
N SER A 200 -16.39 8.83 -14.86
CA SER A 200 -16.09 8.96 -16.29
C SER A 200 -14.63 8.61 -16.59
N VAL A 201 -14.39 8.16 -17.82
CA VAL A 201 -13.06 7.81 -18.33
C VAL A 201 -12.63 8.86 -19.35
N LEU A 202 -11.43 9.37 -19.16
CA LEU A 202 -10.80 10.44 -19.92
C LEU A 202 -9.49 9.91 -20.52
N ASP A 203 -9.17 10.29 -21.75
CA ASP A 203 -7.87 10.03 -22.37
C ASP A 203 -7.13 11.34 -22.60
N GLU A 204 -5.82 11.36 -22.33
CA GLU A 204 -4.97 12.56 -22.45
C GLU A 204 -5.10 13.26 -23.80
N ALA A 205 -5.18 12.51 -24.90
CA ALA A 205 -5.26 13.05 -26.25
C ALA A 205 -6.56 13.85 -26.54
N HIS A 206 -7.63 13.59 -25.78
CA HIS A 206 -8.96 14.14 -26.05
C HIS A 206 -9.49 15.02 -24.91
N THR A 207 -8.78 15.10 -23.79
CA THR A 207 -9.23 15.84 -22.61
C THR A 207 -8.69 17.26 -22.65
N PRO A 208 -9.54 18.28 -22.85
CA PRO A 208 -9.09 19.66 -22.93
C PRO A 208 -8.65 20.16 -21.54
N GLN A 209 -7.73 21.14 -21.51
CA GLN A 209 -7.12 21.64 -20.26
C GLN A 209 -8.09 22.41 -19.35
N ASP A 210 -9.24 22.81 -19.85
CA ASP A 210 -10.34 23.43 -19.10
C ASP A 210 -11.33 22.41 -18.50
N HIS A 211 -11.16 21.12 -18.79
CA HIS A 211 -11.97 20.05 -18.19
C HIS A 211 -11.82 20.04 -16.65
N GLU A 212 -12.89 19.66 -15.94
CA GLU A 212 -12.95 19.68 -14.47
C GLU A 212 -11.78 18.92 -13.81
N PHE A 213 -11.36 17.81 -14.44
CA PHE A 213 -10.18 17.05 -14.01
C PHE A 213 -8.94 17.94 -13.81
N TRP A 214 -8.64 18.80 -14.78
CA TRP A 214 -7.48 19.67 -14.74
C TRP A 214 -7.71 20.91 -13.88
N THR A 215 -8.89 21.52 -13.96
CA THR A 215 -9.17 22.77 -13.22
C THR A 215 -9.32 22.56 -11.72
N THR A 216 -9.66 21.35 -11.27
CA THR A 216 -9.74 20.99 -9.85
C THR A 216 -8.36 20.80 -9.21
N LEU A 217 -7.35 20.39 -9.99
CA LEU A 217 -6.01 20.16 -9.47
C LEU A 217 -5.21 21.48 -9.44
N PRO A 218 -4.58 21.85 -8.31
CA PRO A 218 -3.69 23.00 -8.26
C PRO A 218 -2.39 22.72 -9.03
N ASP A 219 -1.78 23.77 -9.56
CA ASP A 219 -0.44 23.71 -10.13
C ASP A 219 0.59 23.97 -9.02
N ALA A 220 0.98 22.90 -8.32
CA ALA A 220 1.82 22.96 -7.13
C ALA A 220 3.03 22.02 -7.31
N PRO A 221 4.22 22.41 -6.84
CA PRO A 221 5.40 21.53 -6.88
C PRO A 221 5.14 20.20 -6.18
N VAL A 222 5.62 19.12 -6.78
CA VAL A 222 5.59 17.77 -6.21
C VAL A 222 7.00 17.34 -5.90
N GLU A 223 7.21 16.80 -4.71
CA GLU A 223 8.51 16.27 -4.30
C GLU A 223 8.84 15.02 -5.13
N GLU A 224 9.96 15.05 -5.86
CA GLU A 224 10.42 13.90 -6.63
C GLU A 224 11.07 12.86 -5.71
N PRO A 225 10.86 11.55 -5.95
CA PRO A 225 11.52 10.51 -5.19
C PRO A 225 13.04 10.55 -5.45
N GLU A 226 13.84 10.42 -4.37
CA GLU A 226 15.30 10.32 -4.53
C GLU A 226 15.68 9.08 -5.37
N PRO A 227 16.67 9.20 -6.26
CA PRO A 227 17.15 8.06 -7.04
C PRO A 227 17.74 6.99 -6.12
N PRO A 228 17.67 5.70 -6.50
CA PRO A 228 18.29 4.62 -5.74
C PRO A 228 19.78 4.89 -5.55
N LYS A 229 20.24 4.84 -4.30
CA LYS A 229 21.67 4.97 -3.96
C LYS A 229 22.37 3.64 -4.25
N GLU A 230 23.56 3.70 -4.85
CA GLU A 230 24.37 2.51 -5.10
C GLU A 230 24.80 1.88 -3.76
N VAL A 231 24.52 0.58 -3.59
CA VAL A 231 24.82 -0.14 -2.34
C VAL A 231 26.00 -1.08 -2.56
N VAL A 232 27.14 -0.77 -1.94
CA VAL A 232 28.29 -1.67 -1.88
C VAL A 232 28.05 -2.71 -0.79
N LYS A 233 28.05 -3.99 -1.17
CA LYS A 233 27.88 -5.10 -0.21
C LYS A 233 29.15 -5.24 0.62
N SER A 234 28.98 -5.46 1.92
CA SER A 234 30.08 -5.68 2.86
C SER A 234 29.60 -6.62 3.96
N LEU A 235 30.52 -7.44 4.50
CA LEU A 235 30.24 -8.38 5.57
C LEU A 235 30.86 -7.86 6.86
N TYR A 236 30.04 -7.75 7.90
CA TYR A 236 30.46 -7.28 9.22
C TYR A 236 30.11 -8.35 10.27
N LYS A 237 30.94 -8.45 11.32
CA LYS A 237 30.60 -9.17 12.54
C LYS A 237 30.15 -8.16 13.58
N VAL A 238 28.91 -8.30 14.07
CA VAL A 238 28.38 -7.47 15.15
C VAL A 238 28.73 -8.13 16.48
N SER A 239 29.21 -7.34 17.45
CA SER A 239 29.51 -7.76 18.83
C SER A 239 29.17 -6.60 19.76
N ASP A 240 28.40 -6.89 20.81
CA ASP A 240 28.02 -5.99 21.90
C ASP A 240 28.77 -6.29 23.22
N ALA A 241 29.73 -7.23 23.16
CA ALA A 241 30.67 -7.56 24.23
C ALA A 241 31.62 -6.40 24.62
#